data_AF-A0A8H6GL15-F1
#
_entry.id   AF-A0A8H6GL15-F1
#
_cell.length_a   1.000
_cell.length_b   1.000
_cell.length_c   1.000
_cell.angle_alpha   90.00
_cell.angle_beta   90.00
_cell.angle_gamma   90.00
#
_symmetry.space_group_name_H-M   'P 1'
#
loop_
_entity.id
_entity.type
_entity.pdbx_description
1 polymer ?
#
loop_
_entity_poly.entity_id
_entity_poly.type
_entity_poly.pdbx_seq_one_letter_code
_entity_poly.pdbx_strand_id
1 'polypeptide(L)'
;MVLPPGATEVGPEGDIVLSSNMSGENQLQNPVCVDASLCRLCRFPINGEKEKIIVLTPDDQVSSPFNIYYEKCYAPLCIDRSLNISFRHCVYPYCTHNKGLAIAFHAECVEIAAPFGTPLHEYRLVTEHSYRHVSLNHERRRGRIRELIEGALCKTYGKLSPELWHIVSDDDELIRLYTIAELSLQHRKTEWSVDPSLPVLITAVRMDGVQYVGSTTNSSSIVSRQATTLIPSSDFTNLYVASDHLGIRRITSDPNELSSDAMHPAYWQTVSANSQTLTFHGDGLKLRELLTPSIYPQVLWPHPATPSELDSMTFYYAGWGEGDLEARLRTLTFNEPGTTGYSVCWANDEMVSLHVHRNVGHPGTHASLLDEHSEYEDRGLLKWTYYPIQEDEFIQEVWLRGSEIYDTTRPLPSQGEGGLRYHLSTPWGLQKYKRRSDIALAVGHPPTVDH
;
A
#
# COMPACT_ATOMS: atom_id res chain seq x y z
N MET A 1 -50.00 32.76 15.53
CA MET A 1 -49.66 31.68 14.59
C MET A 1 -48.15 31.69 14.47
N VAL A 2 -47.52 30.60 14.89
CA VAL A 2 -46.13 30.51 15.33
C VAL A 2 -45.27 29.98 14.17
N LEU A 3 -44.16 30.67 13.87
CA LEU A 3 -43.07 30.15 13.04
C LEU A 3 -42.19 29.25 13.93
N PRO A 4 -41.76 28.05 13.49
CA PRO A 4 -40.84 27.24 14.27
C PRO A 4 -39.37 27.58 13.95
N PRO A 5 -38.45 27.28 14.89
CA PRO A 5 -37.15 27.91 15.02
C PRO A 5 -36.02 27.06 14.43
N GLY A 6 -34.96 27.74 13.97
CA GLY A 6 -33.67 27.13 13.67
C GLY A 6 -32.98 26.68 14.97
N ALA A 7 -32.50 25.44 14.96
CA ALA A 7 -31.60 24.93 15.99
C ALA A 7 -30.16 25.06 15.45
N THR A 8 -29.51 26.15 15.80
CA THR A 8 -28.05 26.27 15.80
C THR A 8 -27.59 25.88 17.20
N GLU A 9 -27.11 24.66 17.39
CA GLU A 9 -26.37 24.34 18.61
C GLU A 9 -24.98 24.96 18.50
N VAL A 10 -24.75 26.01 19.28
CA VAL A 10 -23.45 26.66 19.45
C VAL A 10 -22.75 25.94 20.61
N GLY A 11 -21.84 25.03 20.28
CA GLY A 11 -20.84 24.54 21.22
C GLY A 11 -19.77 25.63 21.48
N PRO A 12 -19.10 25.63 22.65
CA PRO A 12 -17.99 26.54 22.89
C PRO A 12 -16.80 26.07 22.03
N GLU A 13 -16.14 27.03 21.38
CA GLU A 13 -15.10 26.89 20.33
C GLU A 13 -15.63 26.66 18.90
N GLY A 14 -15.88 27.78 18.20
CA GLY A 14 -15.48 27.98 16.79
C GLY A 14 -16.22 27.27 15.65
N ASP A 15 -16.66 26.03 15.82
CA ASP A 15 -17.00 25.16 14.69
C ASP A 15 -18.51 25.09 14.46
N ILE A 16 -18.94 25.31 13.21
CA ILE A 16 -20.33 25.09 12.80
C ILE A 16 -20.36 23.84 11.93
N VAL A 17 -21.03 22.80 12.43
CA VAL A 17 -21.35 21.57 11.71
C VAL A 17 -22.67 21.82 10.97
N LEU A 18 -22.64 21.91 9.64
CA LEU A 18 -23.86 22.05 8.83
C LEU A 18 -24.29 20.70 8.26
N SER A 19 -25.52 20.29 8.56
CA SER A 19 -26.21 19.19 7.86
C SER A 19 -26.65 19.67 6.47
N SER A 20 -26.46 18.84 5.45
CA SER A 20 -26.58 19.23 4.04
C SER A 20 -28.03 19.28 3.54
N ASN A 21 -28.85 20.13 4.15
CA ASN A 21 -30.14 20.56 3.61
C ASN A 21 -30.27 22.08 3.69
N MET A 22 -29.59 22.79 2.79
CA MET A 22 -29.83 24.22 2.56
C MET A 22 -29.90 24.48 1.06
N SER A 23 -31.13 24.48 0.53
CA SER A 23 -31.46 25.13 -0.73
C SER A 23 -31.56 26.64 -0.46
N GLY A 24 -30.48 27.38 -0.66
CA GLY A 24 -30.47 28.82 -0.46
C GLY A 24 -29.13 29.44 -0.86
N GLU A 25 -29.20 30.30 -1.86
CA GLU A 25 -28.17 31.18 -2.43
C GLU A 25 -27.02 31.57 -1.48
N ASN A 26 -25.96 30.76 -1.51
CA ASN A 26 -24.57 31.16 -1.35
C ASN A 26 -23.75 30.05 -1.98
N GLN A 27 -23.00 30.34 -3.05
CA GLN A 27 -22.07 29.39 -3.65
C GLN A 27 -20.94 29.09 -2.65
N LEU A 28 -21.20 28.23 -1.66
CA LEU A 28 -20.14 27.58 -0.89
C LEU A 28 -19.29 26.82 -1.91
N GLN A 29 -18.02 27.23 -2.01
CA GLN A 29 -17.04 26.55 -2.83
C GLN A 29 -17.09 25.05 -2.54
N ASN A 30 -16.99 24.21 -3.58
CA ASN A 30 -16.98 22.76 -3.43
C ASN A 30 -16.00 22.33 -2.31
N PRO A 31 -16.45 21.53 -1.33
CA PRO A 31 -15.63 21.17 -0.18
C PRO A 31 -14.44 20.32 -0.59
N VAL A 32 -13.32 20.54 0.08
CA VAL A 32 -12.10 19.73 -0.02
C VAL A 32 -12.35 18.41 0.71
N CYS A 33 -12.10 17.28 0.03
CA CYS A 33 -12.18 15.97 0.66
C CYS A 33 -10.96 15.73 1.54
N VAL A 34 -11.18 15.16 2.72
CA VAL A 34 -10.15 14.82 3.69
C VAL A 34 -10.07 13.30 3.83
N ASP A 35 -8.90 12.73 3.60
CA ASP A 35 -8.58 11.39 4.07
C ASP A 35 -8.17 11.47 5.54
N ALA A 36 -9.11 11.06 6.40
CA ALA A 36 -8.90 10.98 7.84
C ALA A 36 -8.79 9.53 8.32
N SER A 37 -8.46 8.58 7.44
CA SER A 37 -8.26 7.19 7.85
C SER A 37 -7.08 7.02 8.81
N LEU A 38 -6.02 7.81 8.63
CA LEU A 38 -4.76 7.73 9.39
C LEU A 38 -4.18 9.11 9.64
N CYS A 39 -3.56 9.30 10.81
CA CYS A 39 -2.73 10.46 11.09
C CYS A 39 -1.42 10.36 10.30
N ARG A 40 -1.06 11.39 9.53
CA ARG A 40 0.14 11.39 8.68
C ARG A 40 1.45 11.73 9.40
N LEU A 41 1.39 11.91 10.72
CA LEU A 41 2.56 12.00 11.58
C LEU A 41 2.85 10.64 12.22
N CYS A 42 1.93 10.12 13.03
CA CYS A 42 2.15 8.89 13.77
C CYS A 42 1.73 7.61 13.02
N ARG A 43 1.00 7.74 11.91
CA ARG A 43 0.48 6.65 11.07
C ARG A 43 -0.47 5.67 11.79
N PHE A 44 -1.09 6.14 12.88
CA PHE A 44 -2.16 5.42 13.57
C PHE A 44 -3.55 5.94 13.13
N PRO A 45 -4.60 5.11 13.25
CA PRO A 45 -5.97 5.50 12.93
C PRO A 45 -6.42 6.72 13.71
N ILE A 46 -7.22 7.56 13.05
CA ILE A 46 -7.89 8.71 13.67
C ILE A 46 -9.30 8.29 14.05
N ASN A 47 -9.62 8.42 15.33
CA ASN A 47 -10.99 8.28 15.83
C ASN A 47 -11.74 9.60 15.72
N GLY A 48 -12.46 9.79 14.61
CA GLY A 48 -13.12 11.07 14.29
C GLY A 48 -14.20 11.53 15.28
N GLU A 49 -14.72 10.64 16.14
CA GLU A 49 -15.67 11.03 17.19
C GLU A 49 -14.99 11.58 18.45
N LYS A 50 -13.70 11.30 18.66
CA LYS A 50 -12.99 11.60 19.91
C LYS A 50 -11.76 12.48 19.74
N GLU A 51 -11.17 12.49 18.55
CA GLU A 51 -9.89 13.14 18.30
C GLU A 51 -10.06 14.35 17.39
N LYS A 52 -9.54 15.50 17.83
CA LYS A 52 -9.38 16.69 17.00
C LYS A 52 -8.28 16.42 15.96
N ILE A 53 -8.55 16.80 14.72
CA ILE A 53 -7.60 16.71 13.62
C ILE A 53 -7.18 18.09 13.13
N ILE A 54 -5.98 18.16 12.59
CA ILE A 54 -5.49 19.26 11.75
C ILE A 54 -5.35 18.70 10.34
N VAL A 55 -5.75 19.48 9.34
CA VAL A 55 -5.72 19.06 7.93
C VAL A 55 -4.69 19.87 7.17
N LEU A 56 -3.90 19.19 6.33
CA LEU A 56 -3.05 19.80 5.32
C LEU A 56 -3.70 19.63 3.96
N THR A 57 -3.97 20.74 3.29
CA THR A 57 -4.54 20.75 1.95
C THR A 57 -3.48 20.43 0.89
N PRO A 58 -3.88 20.07 -0.36
CA PRO A 58 -2.95 19.81 -1.45
C PRO A 58 -2.04 20.99 -1.82
N ASP A 59 -2.46 22.21 -1.51
CA ASP A 59 -1.70 23.47 -1.67
C ASP A 59 -0.96 23.88 -0.38
N ASP A 60 -0.72 22.92 0.52
CA ASP A 60 0.06 23.04 1.74
C ASP A 60 -0.47 24.07 2.77
N GLN A 61 -1.77 24.39 2.74
CA GLN A 61 -2.43 25.16 3.78
C GLN A 61 -2.79 24.26 4.97
N VAL A 62 -2.63 24.79 6.18
CA VAL A 62 -2.87 24.07 7.44
C VAL A 62 -4.13 24.61 8.09
N SER A 63 -5.09 23.73 8.38
CA SER A 63 -6.34 24.11 9.02
C SER A 63 -6.18 24.41 10.51
N SER A 64 -7.18 25.08 11.08
CA SER A 64 -7.46 25.04 12.52
C SER A 64 -7.87 23.62 12.95
N PRO A 65 -7.71 23.24 14.24
CA PRO A 65 -8.13 21.93 14.72
C PRO A 65 -9.65 21.78 14.75
N PHE A 66 -10.19 20.64 14.29
CA PHE A 66 -11.63 20.32 14.33
C PHE A 66 -11.89 18.81 14.41
N ASN A 67 -13.12 18.40 14.71
CA ASN A 67 -13.53 16.98 14.69
C ASN A 67 -14.13 16.58 13.35
N ILE A 68 -13.85 15.36 12.88
CA ILE A 68 -14.41 14.83 11.63
C ILE A 68 -15.43 13.73 11.89
N TYR A 69 -16.66 13.89 11.40
CA TYR A 69 -17.74 12.94 11.67
C TYR A 69 -17.96 11.99 10.49
N TYR A 70 -18.09 10.69 10.79
CA TYR A 70 -18.19 9.59 9.82
C TYR A 70 -19.63 9.21 9.42
N GLU A 71 -20.64 10.04 9.72
CA GLU A 71 -22.05 9.63 9.55
C GLU A 71 -22.39 9.25 8.10
N LYS A 72 -22.97 8.05 7.95
CA LYS A 72 -23.19 7.33 6.68
C LYS A 72 -24.12 8.01 5.68
N CYS A 73 -24.90 9.02 6.09
CA CYS A 73 -25.96 9.58 5.25
C CYS A 73 -25.72 11.04 4.86
N TYR A 74 -24.99 11.82 5.65
CA TYR A 74 -24.67 13.22 5.36
C TYR A 74 -23.39 13.60 6.13
N ALA A 75 -22.21 13.27 5.60
CA ALA A 75 -20.96 13.67 6.24
C ALA A 75 -20.97 15.21 6.43
N PRO A 76 -20.99 15.72 7.66
CA PRO A 76 -21.14 17.14 7.88
C PRO A 76 -19.93 17.90 7.34
N LEU A 77 -20.20 19.10 6.84
CA LEU A 77 -19.14 20.00 6.39
C LEU A 77 -18.53 20.68 7.61
N CYS A 78 -17.20 20.59 7.72
CA CYS A 78 -16.44 21.43 8.62
C CYS A 78 -16.02 22.69 7.86
N ILE A 79 -16.19 23.88 8.44
CA ILE A 79 -15.80 25.14 7.82
C ILE A 79 -14.65 25.74 8.61
N ASP A 80 -13.47 25.79 8.00
CA ASP A 80 -12.35 26.56 8.53
C ASP A 80 -12.52 28.03 8.12
N ARG A 81 -12.85 28.87 9.09
CA ARG A 81 -13.06 30.31 8.87
C ARG A 81 -11.75 31.06 8.59
N SER A 82 -10.63 30.55 9.07
CA SER A 82 -9.32 31.18 8.89
C SER A 82 -8.83 31.03 7.45
N LEU A 83 -9.06 29.85 6.87
CA LEU A 83 -8.74 29.57 5.47
C LEU A 83 -9.89 29.91 4.52
N ASN A 84 -11.11 30.10 5.05
CA ASN A 84 -12.35 30.20 4.27
C ASN A 84 -12.55 28.96 3.35
N ILE A 85 -12.22 27.77 3.87
CA ILE A 85 -12.31 26.48 3.18
C ILE A 85 -13.32 25.59 3.92
N SER A 86 -14.11 24.83 3.17
CA SER A 86 -14.93 23.76 3.73
C SER A 86 -14.30 22.39 3.49
N PHE A 87 -14.32 21.56 4.51
CA PHE A 87 -13.80 20.20 4.53
C PHE A 87 -14.93 19.20 4.67
N ARG A 88 -14.76 18.02 4.06
CA ARG A 88 -15.64 16.87 4.23
C ARG A 88 -14.82 15.59 4.31
N HIS A 89 -15.32 14.63 5.09
CA HIS A 89 -14.74 13.29 5.08
C HIS A 89 -14.84 12.66 3.69
N CYS A 90 -13.76 12.06 3.23
CA CYS A 90 -13.72 11.31 1.98
C CYS A 90 -14.48 9.98 2.12
N VAL A 91 -15.65 9.89 1.49
CA VAL A 91 -16.42 8.63 1.39
C VAL A 91 -16.06 7.93 0.08
N TYR A 92 -14.90 7.27 0.08
CA TYR A 92 -14.46 6.46 -1.04
C TYR A 92 -15.41 5.25 -1.31
N PRO A 93 -15.68 4.79 -2.56
CA PRO A 93 -15.30 5.29 -3.90
C PRO A 93 -16.14 6.44 -4.43
N TYR A 94 -17.02 7.00 -3.61
CA TYR A 94 -18.09 7.88 -4.07
C TYR A 94 -17.66 9.35 -4.21
N CYS A 95 -16.43 9.69 -3.82
CA CYS A 95 -15.88 11.03 -3.92
C CYS A 95 -15.04 11.24 -5.18
N THR A 96 -15.33 12.31 -5.93
CA THR A 96 -14.47 12.84 -7.00
C THR A 96 -13.61 13.97 -6.44
N HIS A 97 -12.30 13.76 -6.35
CA HIS A 97 -11.35 14.69 -5.71
C HIS A 97 -10.87 15.80 -6.66
N ASN A 98 -11.79 16.63 -7.16
CA ASN A 98 -11.48 17.67 -8.15
C ASN A 98 -10.49 18.75 -7.66
N LYS A 99 -10.32 18.90 -6.34
CA LYS A 99 -9.36 19.83 -5.70
C LYS A 99 -8.18 19.10 -5.05
N GLY A 100 -7.97 17.83 -5.39
CA GLY A 100 -7.07 16.94 -4.66
C GLY A 100 -7.67 16.42 -3.35
N LEU A 101 -6.89 15.60 -2.66
CA LEU A 101 -7.25 14.95 -1.40
C LEU A 101 -6.39 15.55 -0.29
N ALA A 102 -7.02 16.21 0.67
CA ALA A 102 -6.34 16.70 1.86
C ALA A 102 -6.08 15.54 2.83
N ILE A 103 -5.05 15.68 3.65
CA ILE A 103 -4.64 14.66 4.60
C ILE A 103 -4.78 15.15 6.03
N ALA A 104 -4.99 14.23 6.97
CA ALA A 104 -5.22 14.54 8.38
C ALA A 104 -4.03 14.18 9.29
N PHE A 105 -3.94 14.91 10.40
CA PHE A 105 -3.04 14.68 11.53
C PHE A 105 -3.85 14.76 12.82
N HIS A 106 -3.50 13.98 13.85
CA HIS A 106 -3.99 14.28 15.20
C HIS A 106 -3.47 15.66 15.61
N ALA A 107 -4.32 16.50 16.22
CA ALA A 107 -3.90 17.79 16.74
C ALA A 107 -2.73 17.64 17.73
N GLU A 108 -2.80 16.65 18.63
CA GLU A 108 -1.74 16.31 19.59
C GLU A 108 -0.43 15.91 18.89
N CYS A 109 -0.50 15.18 17.77
CA CYS A 109 0.71 14.83 17.03
C CYS A 109 1.39 16.07 16.42
N VAL A 110 0.62 17.08 16.00
CA VAL A 110 1.18 18.35 15.51
C VAL A 110 1.86 19.11 16.64
N GLU A 111 1.29 19.09 17.85
CA GLU A 111 1.93 19.67 19.05
C GLU A 111 3.23 18.96 19.40
N ILE A 112 3.26 17.63 19.34
CA ILE A 112 4.47 16.82 19.52
C ILE A 112 5.52 17.12 18.42
N ALA A 113 5.09 17.37 17.19
CA ALA A 113 5.98 17.65 16.07
C ALA A 113 6.58 19.07 16.12
N ALA A 114 5.87 20.04 16.71
CA ALA A 114 6.25 21.46 16.67
C ALA A 114 7.69 21.75 17.17
N PRO A 115 8.20 21.14 18.26
CA PRO A 115 9.57 21.36 18.73
C PRO A 115 10.67 20.91 17.76
N PHE A 116 10.38 19.98 16.84
CA PHE A 116 11.36 19.53 15.84
C PHE A 116 11.57 20.55 14.72
N GLY A 117 10.65 21.51 14.54
CA GLY A 117 10.77 22.58 13.55
C GLY A 117 10.60 22.14 12.09
N THR A 118 10.24 20.89 11.85
CA THR A 118 9.96 20.35 10.51
C THR A 118 8.54 20.74 10.06
N PRO A 119 8.35 21.34 8.87
CA PRO A 119 7.03 21.65 8.34
C PRO A 119 6.17 20.41 8.07
N LEU A 120 4.85 20.51 8.25
CA LEU A 120 3.90 19.39 8.04
C LEU A 120 3.96 18.78 6.63
N HIS A 121 4.23 19.58 5.60
CA HIS A 121 4.33 19.09 4.23
C HIS A 121 5.55 18.20 4.01
N GLU A 122 6.61 18.31 4.81
CA GLU A 122 7.77 17.39 4.71
C GLU A 122 7.40 16.00 5.26
N TYR A 123 6.66 15.94 6.37
CA TYR A 123 6.14 14.66 6.89
C TYR A 123 5.18 13.97 5.91
N ARG A 124 4.41 14.74 5.14
CA ARG A 124 3.56 14.21 4.07
C ARG A 124 4.35 13.36 3.09
N LEU A 125 5.48 13.86 2.59
CA LEU A 125 6.31 13.16 1.60
C LEU A 125 6.76 11.79 2.10
N VAL A 126 7.08 11.71 3.38
CA VAL A 126 7.69 10.52 3.99
C VAL A 126 6.65 9.45 4.32
N THR A 127 5.45 9.88 4.66
CA THR A 127 4.33 9.02 5.07
C THR A 127 3.33 8.77 3.97
N GLU A 128 3.59 9.30 2.76
CA GLU A 128 2.73 9.10 1.60
C GLU A 128 2.64 7.63 1.23
N HIS A 129 1.46 7.16 0.86
CA HIS A 129 1.28 5.79 0.43
C HIS A 129 1.24 5.77 -1.09
N SER A 130 2.16 5.07 -1.74
CA SER A 130 2.17 4.92 -3.19
C SER A 130 0.94 4.14 -3.69
N TYR A 131 0.33 3.36 -2.81
CA TYR A 131 -0.94 2.69 -3.01
C TYR A 131 -1.61 2.46 -1.66
N ARG A 132 -2.93 2.30 -1.65
CA ARG A 132 -3.65 2.00 -0.41
C ARG A 132 -3.20 0.63 0.10
N HIS A 133 -2.42 0.65 1.18
CA HIS A 133 -2.22 -0.52 2.01
C HIS A 133 -3.42 -0.61 2.94
N VAL A 134 -4.11 -1.74 2.92
CA VAL A 134 -5.19 -1.92 3.88
C VAL A 134 -4.60 -2.01 5.28
N SER A 135 -5.19 -1.22 6.14
CA SER A 135 -5.01 -1.11 7.58
C SER A 135 -5.27 -2.44 8.26
N LEU A 136 -4.32 -3.35 8.14
CA LEU A 136 -4.26 -4.55 8.97
C LEU A 136 -2.81 -4.78 9.33
N ASN A 137 -2.38 -3.98 10.31
CA ASN A 137 -1.64 -4.41 11.50
C ASN A 137 -1.17 -3.19 12.33
N HIS A 138 -2.04 -2.19 12.56
CA HIS A 138 -1.69 -1.08 13.45
C HIS A 138 -1.25 -1.57 14.82
N GLU A 139 -1.90 -2.62 15.33
CA GLU A 139 -1.49 -3.30 16.57
C GLU A 139 -0.11 -3.96 16.46
N ARG A 140 0.21 -4.68 15.38
CA ARG A 140 1.56 -5.26 15.25
C ARG A 140 2.62 -4.18 15.05
N ARG A 141 2.31 -3.10 14.32
CA ARG A 141 3.19 -1.93 14.19
C ARG A 141 3.41 -1.26 15.54
N ARG A 142 2.33 -1.02 16.29
CA ARG A 142 2.36 -0.48 17.66
C ARG A 142 3.24 -1.35 18.55
N GLY A 143 3.00 -2.66 18.57
CA GLY A 143 3.80 -3.63 19.34
C GLY A 143 5.29 -3.62 18.97
N ARG A 144 5.62 -3.49 17.69
CA ARG A 144 7.01 -3.39 17.23
C ARG A 144 7.68 -2.09 17.67
N ILE A 145 6.98 -0.95 17.56
CA ILE A 145 7.50 0.34 18.03
C ILE A 145 7.71 0.31 19.54
N ARG A 146 6.74 -0.25 20.27
CA ARG A 146 6.84 -0.51 21.71
C ARG A 146 8.11 -1.31 22.05
N GLU A 147 8.38 -2.41 21.35
CA GLU A 147 9.60 -3.22 21.55
C GLU A 147 10.89 -2.43 21.26
N LEU A 148 10.89 -1.56 20.24
CA LEU A 148 12.04 -0.69 19.93
C LEU A 148 12.29 0.31 21.06
N ILE A 149 11.22 0.93 21.57
CA ILE A 149 11.27 1.87 22.70
C ILE A 149 11.76 1.12 23.94
N GLU A 150 11.18 -0.03 24.26
CA GLU A 150 11.57 -0.88 25.39
C GLU A 150 13.07 -1.22 25.35
N GLY A 151 13.55 -1.68 24.18
CA GLY A 151 14.96 -2.00 23.97
C GLY A 151 15.88 -0.78 24.12
N ALA A 152 15.47 0.39 23.60
CA ALA A 152 16.22 1.63 23.72
C ALA A 152 16.28 2.14 25.17
N LEU A 153 15.16 2.10 25.89
CA LEU A 153 15.08 2.48 27.30
C LEU A 153 15.91 1.55 28.17
N CYS A 154 15.76 0.23 28.00
CA CYS A 154 16.53 -0.77 28.73
C CYS A 154 18.03 -0.59 28.51
N LYS A 155 18.48 -0.39 27.26
CA LYS A 155 19.89 -0.15 26.93
C LYS A 155 20.44 1.14 27.54
N THR A 156 19.63 2.19 27.62
CA THR A 156 20.07 3.53 28.05
C THR A 156 20.07 3.67 29.57
N TYR A 157 19.06 3.10 30.24
CA TYR A 157 18.80 3.33 31.66
C TYR A 157 18.98 2.08 32.56
N GLY A 158 18.94 0.87 32.00
CA GLY A 158 19.52 -0.38 32.53
C GLY A 158 19.11 -0.89 33.92
N LYS A 159 18.11 -0.30 34.59
CA LYS A 159 17.89 -0.49 36.04
C LYS A 159 16.47 -0.92 36.45
N LEU A 160 15.51 -0.98 35.53
CA LEU A 160 14.15 -1.43 35.83
C LEU A 160 13.93 -2.87 35.35
N SER A 161 12.92 -3.52 35.92
CA SER A 161 12.49 -4.85 35.47
C SER A 161 11.82 -4.77 34.09
N PRO A 162 11.79 -5.87 33.32
CA PRO A 162 11.14 -5.92 32.01
C PRO A 162 9.68 -5.45 32.05
N GLU A 163 8.94 -5.76 33.11
CA GLU A 163 7.53 -5.38 33.26
C GLU A 163 7.35 -3.86 33.36
N LEU A 164 8.28 -3.17 34.02
CA LEU A 164 8.25 -1.71 34.12
C LEU A 164 8.61 -1.06 32.78
N TRP A 165 9.55 -1.64 32.02
CA TRP A 165 9.84 -1.16 30.67
C TRP A 165 8.67 -1.39 29.72
N HIS A 166 7.98 -2.52 29.87
CA HIS A 166 6.77 -2.81 29.12
C HIS A 166 5.70 -1.74 29.39
N ILE A 167 5.40 -1.43 30.66
CA ILE A 167 4.41 -0.42 31.03
C ILE A 167 4.76 0.96 30.45
N VAL A 168 6.03 1.38 30.56
CA VAL A 168 6.45 2.69 30.04
C VAL A 168 6.42 2.74 28.52
N SER A 169 6.87 1.68 27.86
CA SER A 169 6.92 1.62 26.39
C SER A 169 5.53 1.50 25.75
N ASP A 170 4.53 1.02 26.50
CA ASP A 170 3.14 0.86 26.06
C ASP A 170 2.32 2.16 26.13
N ASP A 171 2.94 3.27 26.52
CA ASP A 171 2.31 4.59 26.51
C ASP A 171 2.13 5.13 25.08
N ASP A 172 0.90 5.51 24.72
CA ASP A 172 0.56 5.94 23.37
C ASP A 172 1.20 7.27 22.98
N GLU A 173 1.39 8.19 23.93
CA GLU A 173 2.06 9.47 23.67
C GLU A 173 3.54 9.24 23.38
N LEU A 174 4.21 8.36 24.13
CA LEU A 174 5.59 7.95 23.89
C LEU A 174 5.76 7.24 22.55
N ILE A 175 4.83 6.36 22.18
CA ILE A 175 4.82 5.70 20.87
C ILE A 175 4.67 6.74 19.75
N ARG A 176 3.72 7.68 19.87
CA ARG A 176 3.54 8.78 18.91
C ARG A 176 4.79 9.65 18.82
N LEU A 177 5.37 10.06 19.95
CA LEU A 177 6.61 10.83 20.02
C LEU A 177 7.76 10.12 19.33
N TYR A 178 7.96 8.83 19.58
CA TYR A 178 9.02 8.05 18.94
C TYR A 178 8.87 8.08 17.41
N THR A 179 7.67 7.82 16.89
CA THR A 179 7.42 7.83 15.44
C THR A 179 7.67 9.20 14.80
N ILE A 180 7.24 10.27 15.45
CA ILE A 180 7.42 11.65 14.97
C ILE A 180 8.89 12.05 15.03
N ALA A 181 9.59 11.69 16.11
CA ALA A 181 11.01 11.93 16.27
C ALA A 181 11.83 11.21 15.20
N GLU A 182 11.55 9.94 14.90
CA GLU A 182 12.21 9.20 13.80
C GLU A 182 12.04 9.93 12.46
N LEU A 183 10.83 10.41 12.16
CA LEU A 183 10.55 11.15 10.93
C LEU A 183 11.24 12.52 10.88
N SER A 184 11.62 13.10 12.02
CA SER A 184 12.15 14.46 12.08
C SER A 184 13.67 14.53 11.86
N LEU A 185 14.38 13.40 11.83
CA LEU A 185 15.85 13.33 11.84
C LEU A 185 16.50 13.34 10.43
N GLN A 186 15.95 14.06 9.45
CA GLN A 186 16.18 13.80 8.02
C GLN A 186 17.33 14.53 7.30
N HIS A 187 17.70 13.95 6.14
CA HIS A 187 18.68 14.41 5.16
C HIS A 187 18.00 15.02 3.91
N ARG A 188 18.64 15.99 3.24
CA ARG A 188 17.97 16.92 2.31
C ARG A 188 18.03 16.55 0.82
N LYS A 189 18.52 15.37 0.46
CA LYS A 189 18.57 14.97 -0.96
C LYS A 189 17.30 14.21 -1.30
N THR A 190 16.71 14.51 -2.46
CA THR A 190 15.47 13.88 -2.96
C THR A 190 15.70 13.09 -4.24
N GLU A 191 16.85 13.25 -4.88
CA GLU A 191 17.20 12.55 -6.12
C GLU A 191 18.56 11.90 -6.03
N TRP A 192 18.65 10.65 -6.50
CA TRP A 192 19.87 9.87 -6.56
C TRP A 192 20.02 9.27 -7.93
N SER A 193 21.24 9.29 -8.44
CA SER A 193 21.58 8.71 -9.73
C SER A 193 22.81 7.85 -9.55
N VAL A 194 22.76 6.64 -10.11
CA VAL A 194 23.89 5.72 -10.11
C VAL A 194 24.08 5.09 -11.48
N ASP A 195 25.35 4.91 -11.84
CA ASP A 195 25.78 4.12 -12.98
C ASP A 195 25.86 2.64 -12.55
N PRO A 196 25.00 1.76 -13.08
CA PRO A 196 25.03 0.33 -12.74
C PRO A 196 26.29 -0.40 -13.23
N SER A 197 27.06 0.19 -14.17
CA SER A 197 28.34 -0.38 -14.61
C SER A 197 29.46 -0.23 -13.58
N LEU A 198 29.26 0.62 -12.57
CA LEU A 198 30.16 0.80 -11.45
C LEU A 198 29.57 0.14 -10.19
N PRO A 199 30.40 -0.21 -9.19
CA PRO A 199 29.88 -0.74 -7.93
C PRO A 199 28.88 0.24 -7.32
N VAL A 200 27.73 -0.27 -6.88
CA VAL A 200 26.67 0.53 -6.28
C VAL A 200 26.66 0.28 -4.78
N LEU A 201 26.90 1.35 -4.01
CA LEU A 201 26.80 1.36 -2.56
C LEU A 201 25.39 1.75 -2.16
N ILE A 202 24.81 0.97 -1.24
CA ILE A 202 23.47 1.16 -0.72
C ILE A 202 23.55 1.44 0.78
N THR A 203 22.91 2.52 1.21
CA THR A 203 22.66 2.79 2.63
C THR A 203 21.24 2.37 3.00
N ALA A 204 21.07 1.89 4.23
CA ALA A 204 19.76 1.55 4.76
C ALA A 204 19.34 2.57 5.83
N VAL A 205 18.05 2.85 5.86
CA VAL A 205 17.39 3.61 6.92
C VAL A 205 16.31 2.74 7.55
N ARG A 206 15.97 2.99 8.81
CA ARG A 206 14.87 2.31 9.49
C ARG A 206 13.77 3.30 9.80
N MET A 207 12.53 2.86 9.64
CA MET A 207 11.34 3.60 10.04
C MET A 207 10.38 2.59 10.64
N ASP A 208 9.94 2.81 11.88
CA ASP A 208 9.10 1.86 12.63
C ASP A 208 9.72 0.45 12.69
N GLY A 209 11.04 0.34 12.77
CA GLY A 209 11.77 -0.93 12.77
C GLY A 209 11.86 -1.65 11.42
N VAL A 210 11.21 -1.13 10.38
CA VAL A 210 11.24 -1.64 9.01
C VAL A 210 12.40 -1.00 8.24
N GLN A 211 13.17 -1.81 7.50
CA GLN A 211 14.35 -1.34 6.76
C GLN A 211 13.97 -0.90 5.34
N TYR A 212 14.41 0.29 4.96
CA TYR A 212 14.26 0.87 3.62
C TYR A 212 15.64 1.24 3.06
N VAL A 213 15.70 1.41 1.74
CA VAL A 213 16.87 1.97 1.07
C VAL A 213 16.89 3.47 1.30
N GLY A 214 17.93 3.97 1.96
CA GLY A 214 18.11 5.40 2.23
C GLY A 214 18.69 6.16 1.04
N SER A 215 19.78 5.64 0.46
CA SER A 215 20.43 6.24 -0.70
C SER A 215 21.32 5.26 -1.46
N THR A 216 21.57 5.58 -2.73
CA THR A 216 22.49 4.87 -3.64
C THR A 216 23.61 5.81 -4.10
N THR A 217 24.84 5.28 -4.23
CA THR A 217 25.99 6.04 -4.75
C THR A 217 27.04 5.13 -5.40
N ASN A 218 27.74 5.62 -6.42
CA ASN A 218 28.95 4.97 -6.95
C ASN A 218 30.25 5.48 -6.29
N SER A 219 30.18 6.49 -5.42
CA SER A 219 31.39 7.11 -4.86
C SER A 219 31.98 6.27 -3.74
N SER A 220 33.21 5.76 -3.98
CA SER A 220 34.02 5.10 -2.95
C SER A 220 34.57 6.07 -1.89
N SER A 221 34.46 7.39 -2.08
CA SER A 221 34.78 8.34 -0.99
C SER A 221 33.77 8.25 0.16
N ILE A 222 32.60 7.66 -0.10
CA ILE A 222 31.58 7.28 0.87
C ILE A 222 31.72 5.77 1.15
N VAL A 223 32.91 5.29 1.47
CA VAL A 223 33.00 4.20 2.48
C VAL A 223 32.67 4.81 3.85
N SER A 224 31.46 5.37 3.94
CA SER A 224 30.86 5.71 5.22
C SER A 224 30.63 4.39 5.95
N ARG A 225 30.83 4.38 7.26
CA ARG A 225 30.44 3.28 8.17
C ARG A 225 28.94 2.92 8.10
N GLN A 226 28.16 3.58 7.24
CA GLN A 226 26.72 3.45 7.05
C GLN A 226 26.33 2.67 5.78
N ALA A 227 27.26 2.38 4.86
CA ALA A 227 26.94 1.52 3.71
C ALA A 227 26.64 0.10 4.21
N THR A 228 25.43 -0.38 3.91
CA THR A 228 24.91 -1.66 4.42
C THR A 228 25.08 -2.77 3.40
N THR A 229 25.02 -2.43 2.11
CA THR A 229 25.12 -3.39 1.01
C THR A 229 25.97 -2.81 -0.11
N LEU A 230 26.80 -3.66 -0.72
CA LEU A 230 27.58 -3.36 -1.92
C LEU A 230 27.09 -4.30 -3.03
N ILE A 231 26.58 -3.72 -4.11
CA ILE A 231 26.35 -4.45 -5.35
C ILE A 231 27.64 -4.31 -6.17
N PRO A 232 28.42 -5.40 -6.35
CA PRO A 232 29.66 -5.33 -7.13
C PRO A 232 29.33 -4.99 -8.58
N SER A 233 30.23 -4.32 -9.29
CA SER A 233 30.14 -4.19 -10.75
C SER A 233 30.47 -5.54 -11.40
N SER A 234 29.54 -6.48 -11.34
CA SER A 234 29.60 -7.72 -12.12
C SER A 234 28.79 -7.58 -13.41
N ASP A 235 28.94 -8.53 -14.33
CA ASP A 235 28.21 -8.62 -15.61
C ASP A 235 26.72 -8.97 -15.43
N PHE A 236 26.05 -8.42 -14.40
CA PHE A 236 24.61 -8.59 -14.26
C PHE A 236 23.91 -7.75 -15.33
N THR A 237 22.97 -8.37 -16.04
CA THR A 237 22.21 -7.71 -17.11
C THR A 237 21.02 -6.93 -16.56
N ASN A 238 20.56 -7.27 -15.35
CA ASN A 238 19.37 -6.69 -14.73
C ASN A 238 19.58 -6.45 -13.22
N LEU A 239 18.85 -5.47 -12.71
CA LEU A 239 18.68 -5.20 -11.28
C LEU A 239 17.21 -5.38 -10.89
N TYR A 240 17.01 -5.83 -9.66
CA TYR A 240 15.70 -6.09 -9.09
C TYR A 240 15.46 -5.12 -7.93
N VAL A 241 14.38 -4.36 -8.01
CA VAL A 241 14.01 -3.34 -7.03
C VAL A 241 12.72 -3.77 -6.34
N ALA A 242 12.78 -3.97 -5.02
CA ALA A 242 11.61 -4.31 -4.21
C ALA A 242 11.09 -3.08 -3.50
N SER A 243 9.79 -2.81 -3.61
CA SER A 243 9.11 -1.66 -3.02
C SER A 243 7.81 -2.07 -2.34
N ASP A 244 7.50 -1.44 -1.22
CA ASP A 244 6.17 -1.51 -0.59
C ASP A 244 5.41 -0.18 -0.75
N HIS A 245 4.28 -0.04 -0.05
CA HIS A 245 3.44 1.16 -0.05
C HIS A 245 4.15 2.44 0.42
N LEU A 246 5.29 2.34 1.10
CA LEU A 246 6.05 3.48 1.63
C LEU A 246 7.38 3.71 0.92
N GLY A 247 7.93 2.74 0.19
CA GLY A 247 9.13 2.99 -0.60
C GLY A 247 9.97 1.75 -0.85
N ILE A 248 11.18 1.99 -1.32
CA ILE A 248 12.10 0.95 -1.76
C ILE A 248 12.68 0.24 -0.54
N ARG A 249 12.44 -1.07 -0.46
CA ARG A 249 12.89 -1.96 0.61
C ARG A 249 14.23 -2.61 0.29
N ARG A 250 14.47 -2.91 -0.99
CA ARG A 250 15.69 -3.62 -1.42
C ARG A 250 16.03 -3.33 -2.87
N ILE A 251 17.32 -3.38 -3.18
CA ILE A 251 17.86 -3.44 -4.53
C ILE A 251 18.88 -4.59 -4.54
N THR A 252 18.77 -5.51 -5.50
CA THR A 252 19.68 -6.66 -5.65
C THR A 252 19.94 -6.98 -7.11
N SER A 253 21.05 -7.65 -7.40
CA SER A 253 21.35 -8.22 -8.71
C SER A 253 21.10 -9.73 -8.78
N ASP A 254 20.78 -10.38 -7.65
CA ASP A 254 20.50 -11.81 -7.59
C ASP A 254 18.98 -12.08 -7.54
N PRO A 255 18.38 -12.67 -8.58
CA PRO A 255 16.96 -13.02 -8.57
C PRO A 255 16.64 -14.19 -7.65
N ASN A 256 17.62 -14.97 -7.19
CA ASN A 256 17.39 -16.07 -6.25
C ASN A 256 17.41 -15.61 -4.80
N GLU A 257 17.67 -14.33 -4.55
CA GLU A 257 17.61 -13.76 -3.22
C GLU A 257 16.14 -13.71 -2.76
N LEU A 258 15.72 -14.76 -2.06
CA LEU A 258 14.36 -14.90 -1.54
C LEU A 258 14.06 -13.76 -0.55
N SER A 259 13.05 -12.93 -0.87
CA SER A 259 12.41 -12.09 0.14
C SER A 259 11.44 -12.94 0.96
N SER A 260 11.94 -13.48 2.06
CA SER A 260 11.15 -14.24 3.05
C SER A 260 10.39 -13.33 4.03
N ASP A 261 10.19 -12.04 3.73
CA ASP A 261 9.41 -11.16 4.61
C ASP A 261 7.91 -11.27 4.28
N ALA A 262 7.32 -12.43 4.57
CA ALA A 262 5.89 -12.66 4.42
C ALA A 262 5.04 -11.65 5.21
N MET A 263 5.63 -11.00 6.22
CA MET A 263 4.98 -10.00 7.06
C MET A 263 4.87 -8.63 6.40
N HIS A 264 5.72 -8.34 5.39
CA HIS A 264 5.74 -7.08 4.66
C HIS A 264 5.91 -7.34 3.16
N PRO A 265 4.83 -7.72 2.46
CA PRO A 265 4.92 -8.03 1.04
C PRO A 265 5.42 -6.80 0.28
N ALA A 266 6.56 -6.97 -0.38
CA ALA A 266 7.12 -6.01 -1.31
C ALA A 266 6.92 -6.54 -2.72
N TYR A 267 6.67 -5.62 -3.64
CA TYR A 267 6.57 -5.95 -5.05
C TYR A 267 7.84 -5.54 -5.79
N TRP A 268 8.19 -6.30 -6.82
CA TRP A 268 9.46 -6.25 -7.50
C TRP A 268 9.34 -5.64 -8.89
N GLN A 269 10.32 -4.84 -9.27
CA GLN A 269 10.54 -4.37 -10.63
C GLN A 269 11.85 -4.93 -11.17
N THR A 270 11.87 -5.24 -12.45
CA THR A 270 13.08 -5.70 -13.15
C THR A 270 13.54 -4.61 -14.09
N VAL A 271 14.77 -4.14 -13.90
CA VAL A 271 15.35 -3.00 -14.60
C VAL A 271 16.59 -3.46 -15.34
N SER A 272 16.76 -3.02 -16.58
CA SER A 272 17.97 -3.34 -17.31
C SER A 272 19.16 -2.58 -16.72
N ALA A 273 20.21 -3.31 -16.35
CA ALA A 273 21.49 -2.74 -15.95
C ALA A 273 22.27 -2.12 -17.12
N ASN A 274 21.82 -2.33 -18.36
CA ASN A 274 22.36 -1.65 -19.55
C ASN A 274 21.88 -0.18 -19.64
N SER A 275 21.01 0.26 -18.74
CA SER A 275 20.57 1.65 -18.64
C SER A 275 21.76 2.53 -18.22
N GLN A 276 22.05 3.57 -19.00
CA GLN A 276 23.22 4.45 -18.78
C GLN A 276 23.24 5.11 -17.39
N THR A 277 22.08 5.29 -16.75
CA THR A 277 21.97 5.79 -15.37
C THR A 277 20.64 5.34 -14.79
N LEU A 278 20.68 4.81 -13.56
CA LEU A 278 19.48 4.57 -12.75
C LEU A 278 19.19 5.79 -11.90
N THR A 279 18.00 6.34 -12.01
CA THR A 279 17.56 7.50 -11.23
C THR A 279 16.45 7.12 -10.27
N PHE A 280 16.61 7.54 -9.02
CA PHE A 280 15.69 7.29 -7.92
C PHE A 280 15.21 8.63 -7.36
N HIS A 281 13.91 8.68 -7.07
CA HIS A 281 13.30 9.74 -6.28
C HIS A 281 13.08 9.24 -4.84
N GLY A 282 13.25 10.12 -3.87
CA GLY A 282 13.05 9.82 -2.45
C GLY A 282 12.46 10.99 -1.69
N ASP A 283 12.07 10.73 -0.45
CA ASP A 283 11.25 11.61 0.39
C ASP A 283 12.04 12.39 1.45
N GLY A 284 13.38 12.38 1.37
CA GLY A 284 14.28 12.95 2.39
C GLY A 284 14.71 11.97 3.49
N LEU A 285 14.01 10.84 3.63
CA LEU A 285 14.41 9.75 4.52
C LEU A 285 14.87 8.52 3.73
N LYS A 286 14.10 8.13 2.73
CA LYS A 286 14.23 6.89 1.96
C LYS A 286 13.93 7.10 0.48
N LEU A 287 14.44 6.18 -0.34
CA LEU A 287 14.06 6.11 -1.74
C LEU A 287 12.61 5.61 -1.84
N ARG A 288 11.84 6.28 -2.69
CA ARG A 288 10.40 6.07 -2.91
C ARG A 288 10.14 5.37 -4.22
N GLU A 289 10.76 5.85 -5.28
CA GLU A 289 10.40 5.51 -6.65
C GLU A 289 11.66 5.39 -7.50
N LEU A 290 11.64 4.40 -8.38
CA LEU A 290 12.59 4.32 -9.48
C LEU A 290 12.01 5.06 -10.68
N LEU A 291 12.69 6.12 -11.12
CA LEU A 291 12.27 6.91 -12.29
C LEU A 291 12.71 6.26 -13.60
N THR A 292 13.73 5.40 -13.56
CA THR A 292 14.15 4.63 -14.73
C THR A 292 13.11 3.57 -15.07
N PRO A 293 12.62 3.51 -16.32
CA PRO A 293 11.61 2.54 -16.71
C PRO A 293 12.08 1.09 -16.46
N SER A 294 11.19 0.30 -15.85
CA SER A 294 11.25 -1.15 -15.82
C SER A 294 11.23 -1.73 -17.25
N ILE A 295 11.79 -2.93 -17.44
CA ILE A 295 11.69 -3.70 -18.69
C ILE A 295 10.21 -3.95 -19.05
N TYR A 296 9.39 -4.12 -18.01
CA TYR A 296 7.95 -4.18 -18.08
C TYR A 296 7.38 -2.96 -17.34
N PRO A 297 7.19 -1.82 -18.03
CA PRO A 297 6.68 -0.60 -17.41
C PRO A 297 5.37 -0.89 -16.70
N GLN A 298 5.14 -0.21 -15.58
CA GLN A 298 3.85 -0.28 -14.87
C GLN A 298 3.50 -1.68 -14.34
N VAL A 299 4.46 -2.60 -14.20
CA VAL A 299 4.21 -3.95 -13.68
C VAL A 299 5.12 -4.24 -12.49
N LEU A 300 4.52 -4.76 -11.42
CA LEU A 300 5.17 -5.12 -10.17
C LEU A 300 4.91 -6.60 -9.84
N TRP A 301 5.97 -7.35 -9.55
CA TRP A 301 5.97 -8.80 -9.37
C TRP A 301 5.99 -9.21 -7.89
N PRO A 302 5.47 -10.38 -7.49
CA PRO A 302 5.51 -10.82 -6.09
C PRO A 302 6.90 -11.33 -5.66
N HIS A 303 7.75 -11.67 -6.62
CA HIS A 303 9.14 -12.11 -6.43
C HIS A 303 10.02 -11.48 -7.51
N PRO A 304 11.35 -11.38 -7.31
CA PRO A 304 12.24 -10.98 -8.38
C PRO A 304 12.12 -11.97 -9.54
N ALA A 305 11.82 -11.47 -10.74
CA ALA A 305 11.55 -12.29 -11.91
C ALA A 305 12.51 -11.91 -13.05
N THR A 306 13.22 -12.91 -13.57
CA THR A 306 14.17 -12.71 -14.67
C THR A 306 13.45 -12.42 -15.99
N PRO A 307 14.03 -11.68 -16.95
CA PRO A 307 13.39 -11.47 -18.25
C PRO A 307 13.02 -12.78 -18.96
N SER A 308 13.90 -13.81 -18.90
CA SER A 308 13.61 -15.13 -19.49
C SER A 308 12.41 -15.83 -18.86
N GLU A 309 12.21 -15.64 -17.55
CA GLU A 309 11.04 -16.17 -16.85
C GLU A 309 9.77 -15.42 -17.31
N LEU A 310 9.84 -14.10 -17.35
CA LEU A 310 8.73 -13.24 -17.79
C LEU A 310 8.35 -13.49 -19.26
N ASP A 311 9.32 -13.67 -20.15
CA ASP A 311 9.11 -13.95 -21.57
C ASP A 311 8.42 -15.31 -21.80
N SER A 312 8.57 -16.26 -20.86
CA SER A 312 7.94 -17.58 -20.93
C SER A 312 6.52 -17.62 -20.39
N MET A 313 6.07 -16.54 -19.75
CA MET A 313 4.79 -16.44 -19.07
C MET A 313 3.75 -15.72 -19.91
N THR A 314 2.49 -15.87 -19.52
CA THR A 314 1.44 -15.03 -20.10
C THR A 314 0.77 -14.14 -19.07
N PHE A 315 0.51 -12.91 -19.49
CA PHE A 315 0.02 -11.84 -18.65
C PHE A 315 -1.47 -11.65 -18.87
N TYR A 316 -2.24 -11.73 -17.78
CA TYR A 316 -3.66 -11.44 -17.82
C TYR A 316 -3.92 -10.12 -17.10
N TYR A 317 -4.29 -9.13 -17.89
CA TYR A 317 -4.59 -7.78 -17.44
C TYR A 317 -6.11 -7.57 -17.42
N ALA A 318 -6.70 -7.49 -16.22
CA ALA A 318 -8.15 -7.39 -16.07
C ALA A 318 -8.72 -5.96 -16.33
N GLY A 319 -7.89 -5.01 -16.78
CA GLY A 319 -8.26 -3.60 -16.92
C GLY A 319 -8.28 -2.86 -15.58
N TRP A 320 -8.17 -1.53 -15.63
CA TRP A 320 -8.17 -0.64 -14.46
C TRP A 320 -9.24 0.43 -14.61
N GLY A 321 -9.71 0.98 -13.49
CA GLY A 321 -10.34 2.29 -13.48
C GLY A 321 -9.34 3.39 -13.90
N GLU A 322 -9.85 4.54 -14.31
CA GLU A 322 -9.08 5.75 -14.65
C GLU A 322 -8.27 6.31 -13.45
N GLY A 323 -7.09 5.77 -13.11
CA GLY A 323 -6.23 6.47 -12.13
C GLY A 323 -5.04 5.73 -11.53
N ASP A 324 -5.02 4.40 -11.52
CA ASP A 324 -3.85 3.64 -11.06
C ASP A 324 -3.01 3.22 -12.27
N LEU A 325 -1.75 3.69 -12.29
CA LEU A 325 -0.81 3.49 -13.40
C LEU A 325 0.03 2.21 -13.24
N GLU A 326 -0.07 1.45 -12.15
CA GLU A 326 0.81 0.29 -11.87
C GLU A 326 0.04 -1.00 -11.52
N ALA A 327 0.34 -2.07 -12.25
CA ALA A 327 -0.19 -3.41 -12.06
C ALA A 327 0.65 -4.27 -11.11
N ARG A 328 0.09 -4.57 -9.94
CA ARG A 328 0.64 -5.52 -8.97
C ARG A 328 0.09 -6.92 -9.24
N LEU A 329 0.97 -7.80 -9.70
CA LEU A 329 0.62 -9.13 -10.16
C LEU A 329 0.78 -10.18 -9.06
N ARG A 330 -0.07 -11.21 -9.09
CA ARG A 330 0.06 -12.45 -8.33
C ARG A 330 0.28 -13.62 -9.27
N THR A 331 1.18 -14.53 -8.92
CA THR A 331 1.42 -15.75 -9.70
C THR A 331 0.32 -16.77 -9.40
N LEU A 332 -0.29 -17.30 -10.46
CA LEU A 332 -1.24 -18.40 -10.40
C LEU A 332 -0.85 -19.44 -11.45
N THR A 333 -0.67 -20.68 -11.04
CA THR A 333 -0.55 -21.80 -11.98
C THR A 333 -1.87 -22.54 -12.06
N PHE A 334 -2.40 -22.72 -13.26
CA PHE A 334 -3.56 -23.59 -13.47
C PHE A 334 -3.12 -25.03 -13.73
N ASN A 335 -3.97 -25.97 -13.34
CA ASN A 335 -3.90 -27.40 -13.63
C ASN A 335 -2.63 -28.10 -13.12
N GLU A 336 -2.00 -27.55 -12.08
CA GLU A 336 -0.90 -28.25 -11.42
C GLU A 336 -1.38 -29.56 -10.79
N PRO A 337 -0.57 -30.63 -10.81
CA PRO A 337 -0.90 -31.88 -10.13
C PRO A 337 -1.27 -31.67 -8.67
N GLY A 338 -2.39 -32.29 -8.24
CA GLY A 338 -2.91 -32.17 -6.89
C GLY A 338 -3.77 -30.93 -6.64
N THR A 339 -4.09 -30.15 -7.67
CA THR A 339 -5.09 -29.08 -7.58
C THR A 339 -6.48 -29.69 -7.32
N THR A 340 -7.17 -29.20 -6.29
CA THR A 340 -8.50 -29.68 -5.88
C THR A 340 -9.64 -28.72 -6.19
N GLY A 341 -9.29 -27.49 -6.54
CA GLY A 341 -10.25 -26.45 -6.84
C GLY A 341 -9.64 -25.06 -6.81
N TYR A 342 -10.46 -24.07 -7.17
CA TYR A 342 -10.10 -22.66 -7.16
C TYR A 342 -11.13 -21.86 -6.39
N SER A 343 -10.70 -20.82 -5.68
CA SER A 343 -11.59 -19.87 -5.00
C SER A 343 -11.43 -18.49 -5.59
N VAL A 344 -12.53 -17.88 -6.03
CA VAL A 344 -12.56 -16.48 -6.48
C VAL A 344 -13.09 -15.60 -5.34
N CYS A 345 -12.36 -14.53 -5.03
CA CYS A 345 -12.78 -13.49 -4.09
C CYS A 345 -13.43 -12.33 -4.84
N TRP A 346 -14.53 -11.84 -4.30
CA TRP A 346 -15.33 -10.75 -4.85
C TRP A 346 -15.46 -9.65 -3.81
N ALA A 347 -15.19 -8.40 -4.19
CA ALA A 347 -15.62 -7.24 -3.43
C ALA A 347 -16.81 -6.61 -4.17
N ASN A 348 -18.00 -6.63 -3.56
CA ASN A 348 -19.25 -6.28 -4.24
C ASN A 348 -19.51 -7.18 -5.47
N ASP A 349 -19.40 -6.60 -6.68
CA ASP A 349 -19.60 -7.25 -7.98
C ASP A 349 -18.26 -7.35 -8.77
N GLU A 350 -17.11 -7.14 -8.13
CA GLU A 350 -15.79 -7.09 -8.77
C GLU A 350 -14.89 -8.19 -8.23
N MET A 351 -14.22 -8.93 -9.12
CA MET A 351 -13.23 -9.92 -8.72
C MET A 351 -11.99 -9.21 -8.17
N VAL A 352 -11.57 -9.58 -6.96
CA VAL A 352 -10.39 -9.00 -6.31
C VAL A 352 -9.25 -9.98 -6.09
N SER A 353 -9.51 -11.29 -6.15
CA SER A 353 -8.45 -12.30 -6.01
C SER A 353 -8.88 -13.67 -6.53
N LEU A 354 -7.92 -14.50 -6.92
CA LEU A 354 -8.12 -15.91 -7.26
C LEU A 354 -7.08 -16.74 -6.50
N HIS A 355 -7.55 -17.81 -5.86
CA HIS A 355 -6.74 -18.73 -5.07
C HIS A 355 -6.87 -20.16 -5.60
N VAL A 356 -5.80 -20.93 -5.50
CA VAL A 356 -5.74 -22.33 -5.92
C VAL A 356 -5.60 -23.25 -4.71
N HIS A 357 -6.50 -24.22 -4.59
CA HIS A 357 -6.49 -25.22 -3.53
C HIS A 357 -5.74 -26.47 -4.00
N ARG A 358 -4.90 -27.04 -3.14
CA ARG A 358 -4.13 -28.26 -3.45
C ARG A 358 -4.22 -29.29 -2.32
N ASN A 359 -4.28 -30.56 -2.68
CA ASN A 359 -4.18 -31.69 -1.74
C ASN A 359 -2.78 -31.72 -1.11
N VAL A 360 -2.73 -31.65 0.22
CA VAL A 360 -1.57 -31.19 1.00
C VAL A 360 -0.39 -32.17 0.95
N GLY A 361 0.77 -31.63 0.56
CA GLY A 361 2.12 -32.12 0.90
C GLY A 361 3.12 -31.00 1.24
N HIS A 362 2.72 -29.73 1.16
CA HIS A 362 3.55 -28.58 1.53
C HIS A 362 3.17 -28.05 2.91
N PRO A 363 4.07 -28.08 3.91
CA PRO A 363 3.82 -27.47 5.21
C PRO A 363 3.89 -25.94 5.07
N GLY A 364 2.73 -25.27 5.04
CA GLY A 364 2.70 -23.80 5.13
C GLY A 364 1.36 -23.09 4.85
N THR A 365 0.40 -23.71 4.17
CA THR A 365 -0.61 -22.92 3.44
C THR A 365 -1.96 -22.69 4.11
N HIS A 366 -2.25 -23.28 5.28
CA HIS A 366 -3.51 -22.97 5.97
C HIS A 366 -3.46 -21.66 6.78
N ALA A 367 -2.27 -21.24 7.25
CA ALA A 367 -2.10 -19.98 7.97
C ALA A 367 -1.93 -18.78 7.01
N SER A 368 -1.45 -18.98 5.77
CA SER A 368 -1.26 -17.90 4.79
C SER A 368 -2.56 -17.36 4.20
N LEU A 369 -3.63 -18.17 4.17
CA LEU A 369 -4.97 -17.78 3.70
C LEU A 369 -5.58 -16.61 4.49
N LEU A 370 -5.25 -16.47 5.78
CA LEU A 370 -5.82 -15.43 6.65
C LEU A 370 -4.96 -14.17 6.72
N ASP A 371 -3.65 -14.28 6.51
CA ASP A 371 -2.72 -13.15 6.58
C ASP A 371 -2.57 -12.44 5.22
N GLU A 372 -2.60 -13.17 4.08
CA GLU A 372 -2.50 -12.59 2.73
C GLU A 372 -3.81 -11.99 2.18
N HIS A 373 -4.94 -12.27 2.84
CA HIS A 373 -6.25 -11.68 2.56
C HIS A 373 -6.70 -10.71 3.65
N SER A 374 -5.81 -10.40 4.60
CA SER A 374 -6.00 -9.32 5.58
C SER A 374 -6.02 -7.94 4.92
N GLU A 375 -5.74 -7.86 3.63
CA GLU A 375 -5.64 -6.63 2.87
C GLU A 375 -7.01 -6.07 2.39
N TYR A 376 -8.13 -6.44 3.02
CA TYR A 376 -9.43 -5.78 2.86
C TYR A 376 -10.06 -5.53 4.24
N GLU A 377 -10.20 -4.25 4.59
CA GLU A 377 -10.72 -3.81 5.90
C GLU A 377 -12.20 -4.12 6.06
N ASP A 378 -12.89 -4.30 4.94
CA ASP A 378 -14.32 -4.58 4.89
C ASP A 378 -14.57 -6.08 4.71
N ARG A 379 -14.20 -6.87 5.72
CA ARG A 379 -14.50 -8.31 5.78
C ARG A 379 -16.00 -8.61 5.60
N GLY A 380 -16.88 -7.61 5.77
CA GLY A 380 -18.31 -7.72 5.53
C GLY A 380 -18.74 -7.66 4.05
N LEU A 381 -17.87 -7.23 3.13
CA LEU A 381 -18.20 -7.08 1.70
C LEU A 381 -17.51 -8.08 0.79
N LEU A 382 -16.56 -8.86 1.32
CA LEU A 382 -15.90 -9.91 0.55
C LEU A 382 -16.76 -11.16 0.48
N LYS A 383 -17.02 -11.65 -0.74
CA LYS A 383 -17.67 -12.93 -0.99
C LYS A 383 -16.67 -13.86 -1.66
N TRP A 384 -16.67 -15.11 -1.25
CA TRP A 384 -15.83 -16.14 -1.86
C TRP A 384 -16.70 -17.17 -2.56
N THR A 385 -16.38 -17.49 -3.81
CA THR A 385 -17.00 -18.59 -4.56
C THR A 385 -15.96 -19.66 -4.83
N TYR A 386 -16.25 -20.89 -4.39
CA TYR A 386 -15.37 -22.04 -4.59
C TYR A 386 -15.82 -22.87 -5.79
N TYR A 387 -14.85 -23.26 -6.62
CA TYR A 387 -14.99 -24.07 -7.82
C TYR A 387 -14.15 -25.35 -7.64
N PRO A 388 -14.75 -26.47 -7.22
CA PRO A 388 -14.02 -27.73 -7.10
C PRO A 388 -13.55 -28.23 -8.47
N ILE A 389 -12.45 -28.97 -8.48
CA ILE A 389 -11.88 -29.64 -9.65
C ILE A 389 -11.61 -31.09 -9.31
N GLN A 390 -12.17 -32.00 -10.10
CA GLN A 390 -11.93 -33.44 -9.99
C GLN A 390 -10.58 -33.85 -10.60
N GLU A 391 -10.12 -35.08 -10.31
CA GLU A 391 -8.82 -35.58 -10.80
C GLU A 391 -8.71 -35.61 -12.33
N ASP A 392 -9.83 -35.75 -13.04
CA ASP A 392 -9.93 -35.76 -14.50
C ASP A 392 -10.39 -34.42 -15.09
N GLU A 393 -10.71 -33.43 -14.26
CA GLU A 393 -11.14 -32.11 -14.70
C GLU A 393 -9.95 -31.15 -14.78
N PHE A 394 -9.97 -30.28 -15.77
CA PHE A 394 -8.97 -29.22 -15.88
C PHE A 394 -9.60 -27.95 -16.42
N ILE A 395 -9.02 -26.81 -16.04
CA ILE A 395 -9.42 -25.53 -16.61
C ILE A 395 -8.88 -25.47 -18.03
N GLN A 396 -9.77 -25.32 -19.01
CA GLN A 396 -9.41 -25.15 -20.42
C GLN A 396 -9.25 -23.68 -20.78
N GLU A 397 -10.13 -22.83 -20.23
CA GLU A 397 -10.20 -21.42 -20.56
C GLU A 397 -10.60 -20.59 -19.32
N VAL A 398 -10.08 -19.37 -19.29
CA VAL A 398 -10.42 -18.35 -18.30
C VAL A 398 -10.93 -17.12 -19.03
N TRP A 399 -12.17 -16.74 -18.75
CA TRP A 399 -12.83 -15.62 -19.40
C TRP A 399 -13.00 -14.48 -18.40
N LEU A 400 -12.66 -13.26 -18.81
CA LEU A 400 -12.93 -12.03 -18.05
C LEU A 400 -13.88 -11.15 -18.86
N ARG A 401 -14.99 -10.75 -18.26
CA ARG A 401 -15.97 -9.88 -18.91
C ARG A 401 -15.44 -8.44 -18.90
N GLY A 402 -15.06 -7.92 -20.06
CA GLY A 402 -14.75 -6.49 -20.25
C GLY A 402 -13.27 -6.11 -20.21
N SER A 403 -12.34 -7.07 -20.24
CA SER A 403 -10.89 -6.81 -20.36
C SER A 403 -10.44 -6.74 -21.83
N GLU A 404 -9.38 -5.96 -22.11
CA GLU A 404 -8.60 -6.11 -23.35
C GLU A 404 -7.69 -7.33 -23.21
N ILE A 405 -7.76 -8.26 -24.16
CA ILE A 405 -6.96 -9.49 -24.17
C ILE A 405 -5.51 -9.10 -24.49
N TYR A 406 -4.59 -9.28 -23.54
CA TYR A 406 -3.16 -9.34 -23.82
C TYR A 406 -2.80 -10.81 -24.06
N ASP A 407 -2.82 -11.16 -25.34
CA ASP A 407 -2.32 -12.37 -25.99
C ASP A 407 -2.31 -13.68 -25.17
N THR A 408 -3.44 -14.40 -25.18
CA THR A 408 -3.46 -15.86 -24.99
C THR A 408 -4.39 -16.49 -26.03
N THR A 409 -3.90 -16.71 -27.24
CA THR A 409 -4.64 -17.51 -28.24
C THR A 409 -4.43 -19.02 -28.07
N ARG A 410 -3.85 -19.48 -26.96
CA ARG A 410 -3.50 -20.90 -26.73
C ARG A 410 -4.32 -21.50 -25.58
N PRO A 411 -4.89 -22.71 -25.76
CA PRO A 411 -5.60 -23.41 -24.68
C PRO A 411 -4.64 -23.77 -23.53
N LEU A 412 -5.18 -23.82 -22.30
CA LEU A 412 -4.45 -24.23 -21.11
C LEU A 412 -3.97 -25.69 -21.22
N PRO A 413 -2.83 -26.08 -20.63
CA PRO A 413 -2.34 -27.45 -20.70
C PRO A 413 -3.23 -28.33 -19.83
N SER A 414 -3.41 -29.59 -20.26
CA SER A 414 -4.04 -30.61 -19.42
C SER A 414 -3.18 -30.92 -18.19
N GLN A 415 -3.80 -31.45 -17.13
CA GLN A 415 -3.05 -31.90 -15.95
C GLN A 415 -1.88 -32.82 -16.34
N GLY A 416 -0.66 -32.50 -15.92
CA GLY A 416 0.54 -33.33 -16.11
C GLY A 416 1.56 -32.82 -17.14
N GLU A 417 1.18 -31.93 -18.06
CA GLU A 417 2.13 -31.06 -18.74
C GLU A 417 2.37 -29.86 -17.83
N GLY A 418 3.62 -29.54 -17.46
CA GLY A 418 3.94 -28.51 -16.47
C GLY A 418 3.02 -27.29 -16.59
N GLY A 419 2.18 -27.06 -15.56
CA GLY A 419 1.04 -26.13 -15.66
C GLY A 419 1.47 -24.75 -16.16
N LEU A 420 0.60 -24.09 -16.93
CA LEU A 420 0.88 -22.73 -17.39
C LEU A 420 0.83 -21.78 -16.18
N ARG A 421 1.95 -21.09 -15.94
CA ARG A 421 2.04 -20.03 -14.96
C ARG A 421 1.52 -18.73 -15.56
N TYR A 422 0.58 -18.15 -14.87
CA TYR A 422 0.00 -16.86 -15.18
C TYR A 422 0.31 -15.88 -14.07
N HIS A 423 0.42 -14.63 -14.46
CA HIS A 423 0.33 -13.54 -13.53
C HIS A 423 -1.02 -12.85 -13.71
N LEU A 424 -1.82 -12.89 -12.64
CA LEU A 424 -3.09 -12.17 -12.57
C LEU A 424 -2.86 -10.86 -11.86
N SER A 425 -3.29 -9.76 -12.48
CA SER A 425 -3.37 -8.49 -11.77
C SER A 425 -4.42 -8.59 -10.67
N THR A 426 -4.00 -8.37 -9.44
CA THR A 426 -4.95 -8.10 -8.36
C THR A 426 -5.31 -6.63 -8.37
N PRO A 427 -6.59 -6.24 -8.23
CA PRO A 427 -6.99 -4.86 -8.06
C PRO A 427 -6.48 -4.35 -6.71
N TRP A 428 -5.28 -3.80 -6.74
CA TRP A 428 -4.77 -2.88 -5.73
C TRP A 428 -5.03 -1.49 -6.24
N GLY A 429 -6.27 -1.06 -6.10
CA GLY A 429 -6.66 0.19 -6.67
C GLY A 429 -8.05 0.56 -6.26
N LEU A 430 -8.15 1.80 -5.82
CA LEU A 430 -9.38 2.38 -5.41
C LEU A 430 -9.93 3.18 -6.60
N GLN A 431 -10.57 2.48 -7.54
CA GLN A 431 -11.58 3.13 -8.37
C GLN A 431 -12.69 2.20 -8.87
N LYS A 432 -13.86 2.82 -9.07
CA LYS A 432 -15.03 2.19 -9.68
C LYS A 432 -14.78 1.96 -11.16
N TYR A 433 -14.98 0.73 -11.63
CA TYR A 433 -14.92 0.42 -13.05
C TYR A 433 -16.13 1.01 -13.78
N LYS A 434 -15.95 1.45 -15.04
CA LYS A 434 -17.08 1.76 -15.95
C LYS A 434 -17.85 0.49 -16.35
N ARG A 435 -17.33 -0.72 -16.09
CA ARG A 435 -17.95 -2.01 -16.44
C ARG A 435 -17.65 -3.08 -15.37
N ARG A 436 -18.65 -3.87 -15.00
CA ARG A 436 -18.50 -5.04 -14.11
C ARG A 436 -17.57 -6.08 -14.75
N SER A 437 -16.57 -6.53 -14.01
CA SER A 437 -15.63 -7.58 -14.41
C SER A 437 -15.99 -8.90 -13.72
N ASP A 438 -16.54 -9.83 -14.51
CA ASP A 438 -16.87 -11.19 -14.08
C ASP A 438 -15.80 -12.15 -14.63
N ILE A 439 -15.34 -13.12 -13.82
CA ILE A 439 -14.54 -14.27 -14.30
C ILE A 439 -15.43 -15.48 -14.53
N ALA A 440 -15.23 -16.20 -15.64
CA ALA A 440 -15.81 -17.51 -15.87
C ALA A 440 -14.71 -18.52 -16.20
N LEU A 441 -14.75 -19.68 -15.55
CA LEU A 441 -13.82 -20.79 -15.78
C LEU A 441 -14.54 -21.85 -16.62
N ALA A 442 -13.95 -22.25 -17.75
CA ALA A 442 -14.44 -23.39 -18.52
C ALA A 442 -13.68 -24.65 -18.09
N VAL A 443 -14.42 -25.65 -17.59
CA VAL A 443 -13.87 -26.94 -17.19
C VAL A 443 -14.03 -27.92 -18.34
N GLY A 444 -12.97 -28.66 -18.64
CA GLY A 444 -12.98 -29.73 -19.64
C GLY A 444 -12.62 -31.08 -19.05
N HIS A 445 -13.02 -32.13 -19.77
CA HIS A 445 -12.60 -33.51 -19.52
C HIS A 445 -11.64 -33.96 -20.64
N PRO A 446 -10.71 -34.89 -20.36
CA PRO A 446 -9.92 -35.52 -21.39
C PRO A 446 -10.85 -36.21 -22.41
N PRO A 447 -10.49 -36.23 -23.70
CA PRO A 447 -11.26 -36.94 -24.70
C PRO A 447 -11.37 -38.41 -24.29
N THR A 448 -12.60 -38.90 -24.13
CA THR A 448 -12.86 -40.33 -23.96
C THR A 448 -12.32 -41.04 -25.19
N VAL A 449 -11.25 -41.81 -25.00
CA VAL A 449 -10.79 -42.76 -26.01
C VAL A 449 -11.83 -43.88 -26.03
N ASP A 450 -12.82 -43.72 -26.90
CA ASP A 450 -13.74 -44.82 -27.22
C ASP A 450 -12.91 -45.94 -27.84
N HIS A 451 -12.78 -47.04 -27.11
CA HIS A 451 -12.11 -48.27 -27.54
C HIS A 451 -12.93 -49.06 -28.54
#